data_AF-A0A9D6KRU3-F1
#
_entry.id   AF-A0A9D6KRU3-F1
#
_cell.length_a   1.000
_cell.length_b   1.000
_cell.length_c   1.000
_cell.angle_alpha   90.00
_cell.angle_beta   90.00
_cell.angle_gamma   90.00
#
_symmetry.space_group_name_H-M   'P 1'
#
loop_
_entity.id
_entity.type
_entity.pdbx_description
1 polymer ?
#
loop_
_entity_poly.entity_id
_entity_poly.type
_entity_poly.pdbx_seq_one_letter_code
_entity_poly.pdbx_strand_id
1 'polypeptide(L)'
;MRARCELEKRAALTKANVVLTDVSQDADALRRAGVTLDQVRLKMHAIDANGRVLAGMPAVALAWAVTPPYRPFGRLMQIAPFSWIGAAGYHVSAYVLWAWNRACGRW
;
A
#
# COMPACT_ATOMS: atom_id res chain seq x y z
N MET A 1 5.86 -19.63 13.12
CA MET A 1 5.02 -18.94 14.13
C MET A 1 5.65 -17.65 14.70
N ARG A 2 6.98 -17.53 14.78
CA ARG A 2 7.68 -16.37 15.39
C ARG A 2 7.66 -15.07 14.57
N ALA A 3 7.58 -15.15 13.23
CA ALA A 3 7.58 -13.97 12.34
C ALA A 3 6.27 -13.15 12.37
N ARG A 4 5.13 -13.82 12.58
CA ARG A 4 3.80 -13.17 12.61
C ARG A 4 3.66 -12.23 13.81
N CYS A 5 4.15 -12.67 14.97
CA CYS A 5 4.20 -11.88 16.20
C CYS A 5 5.10 -10.63 16.10
N GLU A 6 6.21 -10.70 15.35
CA GLU A 6 7.13 -9.57 15.15
C GLU A 6 6.55 -8.50 14.22
N LEU A 7 5.88 -8.91 13.14
CA LEU A 7 5.20 -7.97 12.23
C LEU A 7 4.04 -7.27 12.93
N GLU A 8 3.23 -8.00 13.69
CA GLU A 8 2.14 -7.44 14.51
C GLU A 8 2.67 -6.45 15.56
N LYS A 9 3.77 -6.80 16.25
CA LYS A 9 4.42 -5.91 17.20
C LYS A 9 5.01 -4.66 16.54
N ARG A 10 5.63 -4.78 15.36
CA ARG A 10 6.17 -3.63 14.62
C ARG A 10 5.06 -2.73 14.08
N ALA A 11 3.96 -3.31 13.62
CA ALA A 11 2.75 -2.57 13.24
C ALA A 11 2.19 -1.82 14.46
N ALA A 12 2.05 -2.47 15.61
CA ALA A 12 1.58 -1.86 16.86
C ALA A 12 2.56 -0.82 17.44
N LEU A 13 3.87 -0.99 17.25
CA LEU A 13 4.92 -0.04 17.65
C LEU A 13 5.01 1.17 16.73
N THR A 14 4.47 1.07 15.51
CA THR A 14 4.40 2.19 14.61
C THR A 14 3.34 3.14 15.17
N LYS A 15 3.78 4.17 15.93
CA LYS A 15 2.96 5.33 16.39
C LYS A 15 2.30 6.14 15.25
N ALA A 16 2.29 5.62 14.03
CA ALA A 16 1.50 6.19 12.95
C ALA A 16 0.06 5.69 13.12
N ASN A 17 -0.92 6.58 13.04
CA ASN A 17 -2.34 6.24 13.02
C ASN A 17 -2.70 5.50 11.73
N VAL A 18 -2.15 4.29 11.55
CA VAL A 18 -2.30 3.44 10.35
C VAL A 18 -2.70 2.06 10.80
N VAL A 19 -3.83 1.59 10.29
CA VAL A 19 -4.27 0.21 10.45
C VAL A 19 -3.81 -0.56 9.22
N LEU A 20 -2.99 -1.57 9.43
CA LEU A 20 -2.60 -2.52 8.39
C LEU A 20 -3.59 -3.68 8.40
N THR A 21 -4.25 -3.91 7.27
CA THR A 21 -5.19 -5.02 7.10
C THR A 21 -4.58 -6.06 6.16
N ASP A 22 -4.42 -7.28 6.66
CA ASP A 22 -4.01 -8.41 5.83
C ASP A 22 -5.22 -8.96 5.05
N VAL A 23 -5.19 -8.77 3.74
CA VAL A 23 -6.28 -9.19 2.84
C VAL A 23 -6.44 -10.71 2.71
N SER A 24 -5.44 -11.49 3.14
CA SER A 24 -5.57 -12.95 3.20
C SER A 24 -6.42 -13.42 4.39
N GLN A 25 -6.66 -12.54 5.37
CA GLN A 25 -7.38 -12.86 6.61
C GLN A 25 -8.72 -12.13 6.73
N ASP A 26 -8.90 -10.99 6.04
CA ASP A 26 -10.14 -10.20 6.05
C ASP A 26 -10.62 -9.88 4.63
N ALA A 27 -11.40 -10.80 4.05
CA ALA A 27 -12.04 -10.61 2.75
C ALA A 27 -13.16 -9.55 2.79
N ASP A 28 -13.72 -9.26 3.98
CA ASP A 28 -14.74 -8.23 4.12
C ASP A 28 -14.17 -6.81 4.00
N ALA A 29 -12.89 -6.61 4.35
CA ALA A 29 -12.19 -5.36 4.10
C ALA A 29 -12.15 -4.99 2.61
N LEU A 30 -11.94 -5.98 1.73
CA LEU A 30 -11.97 -5.79 0.27
C LEU A 30 -13.35 -5.34 -0.20
N ARG A 31 -14.40 -6.01 0.30
CA ARG A 31 -15.80 -5.68 -0.02
C ARG A 31 -16.19 -4.28 0.44
N ARG A 32 -15.80 -3.88 1.66
CA ARG A 32 -16.06 -2.53 2.20
C ARG A 32 -15.34 -1.45 1.38
N ALA A 33 -14.14 -1.75 0.89
CA ALA A 33 -13.36 -0.83 0.06
C ALA A 33 -13.71 -0.88 -1.44
N GLY A 34 -14.58 -1.80 -1.87
CA GLY A 34 -14.97 -1.94 -3.28
C GLY A 34 -13.82 -2.35 -4.21
N VAL A 35 -12.79 -3.01 -3.67
CA VAL A 35 -11.59 -3.45 -4.43
C VAL A 35 -11.57 -4.96 -4.55
N THR A 36 -11.06 -5.47 -5.68
CA THR A 36 -10.91 -6.92 -5.89
C THR A 36 -9.60 -7.43 -5.30
N LEU A 37 -9.53 -8.74 -5.01
CA LEU A 37 -8.31 -9.38 -4.51
C LEU A 37 -7.14 -9.19 -5.50
N ASP A 38 -7.39 -9.31 -6.80
CA ASP A 38 -6.37 -9.10 -7.84
C ASP A 38 -5.85 -7.66 -7.84
N GLN A 39 -6.72 -6.67 -7.62
CA GLN A 39 -6.29 -5.27 -7.52
C GLN A 39 -5.36 -5.04 -6.33
N VAL A 40 -5.67 -5.61 -5.17
CA VAL A 40 -4.82 -5.44 -3.97
C VAL A 40 -3.51 -6.23 -4.07
N ARG A 41 -3.51 -7.38 -4.76
CA ARG A 41 -2.27 -8.09 -5.08
C ARG A 41 -1.40 -7.33 -6.07
N LEU A 42 -2.01 -6.61 -7.02
CA LEU A 42 -1.30 -5.84 -8.03
C LEU A 42 -0.70 -4.55 -7.47
N LYS A 43 -1.44 -3.84 -6.61
CA LYS A 43 -1.04 -2.52 -6.09
C LYS A 43 -1.42 -2.38 -4.63
N MET A 44 -0.59 -1.65 -3.90
CA MET A 44 -0.93 -1.19 -2.56
C MET A 44 -2.15 -0.27 -2.62
N HIS A 45 -3.08 -0.47 -1.70
CA HIS A 45 -4.25 0.38 -1.51
C HIS A 45 -4.22 1.00 -0.11
N ALA A 46 -4.74 2.22 0.01
CA ALA A 46 -4.92 2.89 1.29
C ALA A 46 -6.26 3.62 1.29
N ILE A 47 -6.86 3.78 2.46
CA ILE A 47 -8.07 4.58 2.65
C ILE A 47 -7.64 5.85 3.37
N ASP A 48 -7.96 7.00 2.80
CA ASP A 48 -7.67 8.29 3.43
C ASP A 48 -8.65 8.61 4.57
N ALA A 49 -8.40 9.69 5.30
CA ALA A 49 -9.28 10.14 6.39
C ALA A 49 -10.70 10.50 5.94
N ASN A 50 -10.92 10.74 4.64
CA ASN A 50 -12.22 11.05 4.05
C ASN A 50 -12.93 9.80 3.51
N GLY A 51 -12.35 8.60 3.70
CA GLY A 51 -12.88 7.34 3.19
C GLY A 51 -12.59 7.08 1.70
N ARG A 52 -11.73 7.88 1.05
CA ARG A 52 -11.37 7.67 -0.35
C ARG A 52 -10.34 6.56 -0.47
N VAL A 53 -10.59 5.63 -1.39
CA VAL A 53 -9.64 4.56 -1.70
C VAL A 53 -8.61 5.08 -2.69
N LEU A 54 -7.36 5.09 -2.25
CA LEU A 54 -6.19 5.41 -3.05
C LEU A 54 -5.47 4.11 -3.44
N ALA A 55 -4.92 4.06 -4.65
CA ALA A 55 -4.18 2.92 -5.15
C ALA A 55 -2.82 3.35 -5.71
N GLY A 56 -1.79 2.52 -5.51
CA GLY A 56 -0.44 2.73 -6.01
C GLY A 56 0.33 3.85 -5.30
N MET A 57 1.02 4.70 -6.05
CA MET A 57 1.89 5.73 -5.46
C MET A 57 1.17 6.67 -4.48
N PRO A 58 -0.05 7.17 -4.75
CA PRO A 58 -0.80 7.94 -3.76
C PRO A 58 -1.02 7.22 -2.42
N ALA A 59 -1.29 5.91 -2.45
CA ALA A 59 -1.42 5.09 -1.25
C ALA A 59 -0.08 4.97 -0.49
N VAL A 60 1.02 4.75 -1.22
CA VAL A 60 2.38 4.68 -0.66
C VAL A 60 2.78 6.02 -0.04
N ALA A 61 2.53 7.13 -0.74
CA ALA A 61 2.85 8.48 -0.27
C ALA A 61 2.06 8.83 1.00
N LEU A 62 0.78 8.44 1.07
CA LEU A 62 -0.04 8.59 2.27
C LEU A 62 0.54 7.81 3.45
N ALA A 63 0.92 6.54 3.24
CA ALA A 63 1.53 5.71 4.28
C ALA A 63 2.90 6.25 4.76
N TRP A 64 3.73 6.77 3.85
CA TRP A 64 5.00 7.41 4.20
C TRP A 64 4.80 8.71 4.98
N ALA A 65 3.78 9.50 4.63
CA ALA A 65 3.52 10.78 5.28
C ALA A 65 3.21 10.65 6.78
N VAL A 66 2.72 9.48 7.20
CA VAL A 66 2.39 9.18 8.61
C VAL A 66 3.47 8.38 9.33
N THR A 67 4.34 7.69 8.59
CA THR A 67 5.41 6.83 9.13
C THR A 67 6.74 7.59 9.30
N PRO A 68 7.25 7.81 10.53
CA PRO A 68 8.63 8.23 10.73
C PRO A 68 9.61 7.12 10.31
N PRO A 69 10.74 7.40 9.64
CA PRO A 69 11.30 8.71 9.26
C PRO A 69 10.85 9.23 7.88
N TYR A 70 9.97 8.52 7.17
CA TYR A 70 9.60 8.78 5.77
C TYR A 70 8.63 9.94 5.56
N ARG A 71 8.14 10.57 6.64
CA ARG A 71 7.19 11.69 6.59
C ARG A 71 7.52 12.80 5.58
N PRO A 72 8.73 13.39 5.54
CA PRO A 72 9.06 14.43 4.56
C PRO A 72 8.98 13.89 3.12
N PHE A 73 9.39 12.65 2.90
CA PHE A 73 9.33 12.01 1.58
C PHE A 73 7.89 11.74 1.14
N GLY A 74 7.05 11.27 2.06
CA GLY A 74 5.62 11.06 1.81
C GLY A 74 4.89 12.37 1.47
N ARG A 75 5.27 13.48 2.10
CA ARG A 75 4.72 14.81 1.74
C ARG A 75 5.22 15.29 0.37
N LEU A 76 6.51 15.11 0.06
CA LEU A 76 7.08 15.46 -1.24
C LEU A 76 6.40 14.68 -2.38
N MET A 77 6.10 13.40 -2.18
CA MET A 77 5.44 12.57 -3.19
C MET A 77 3.94 12.91 -3.39
N GLN A 78 3.37 13.82 -2.60
CA GLN A 78 1.99 14.30 -2.77
C GLN A 78 1.87 15.58 -3.61
N ILE A 79 2.97 16.31 -3.82
CA ILE A 79 3.01 17.54 -4.63
C ILE A 79 3.40 17.26 -6.09
N ALA A 80 2.82 18.01 -7.02
CA ALA A 80 3.22 17.96 -8.42
C ALA A 80 4.62 18.60 -8.60
N PRO A 81 5.48 18.10 -9.51
CA PRO A 81 5.25 16.97 -10.43
C PRO A 81 5.61 15.59 -9.85
N PHE A 82 6.16 15.53 -8.63
CA PHE A 82 6.64 14.28 -8.02
C PHE A 82 5.55 13.22 -7.89
N SER A 83 4.32 13.62 -7.58
CA SER A 83 3.18 12.72 -7.54
C SER A 83 2.91 12.02 -8.88
N TRP A 84 3.06 12.73 -10.00
CA TRP A 84 2.90 12.16 -11.34
C TRP A 84 4.04 11.21 -11.72
N ILE A 85 5.27 11.62 -11.43
CA ILE A 85 6.46 10.80 -11.69
C ILE A 85 6.40 9.51 -10.88
N GLY A 86 6.06 9.61 -9.58
CA GLY A 86 5.92 8.45 -8.72
C GLY A 86 4.76 7.55 -9.16
N ALA A 87 3.62 8.10 -9.58
CA ALA A 87 2.51 7.32 -10.11
C ALA A 87 2.90 6.54 -11.38
N ALA A 88 3.61 7.20 -12.30
CA ALA A 88 4.12 6.56 -13.52
C ALA A 88 5.12 5.44 -13.20
N GLY A 89 6.11 5.72 -12.35
CA GLY A 89 7.11 4.73 -11.93
C GLY A 89 6.49 3.53 -11.22
N TYR A 90 5.52 3.77 -10.33
CA TYR A 90 4.79 2.71 -9.64
C TYR A 90 3.94 1.88 -10.59
N HIS A 91 3.29 2.49 -11.58
CA HIS A 91 2.52 1.75 -12.57
C HIS A 91 3.40 0.78 -13.38
N VAL A 92 4.57 1.24 -13.82
CA VAL A 92 5.51 0.41 -14.57
C VAL A 92 6.02 -0.72 -13.69
N SER A 93 6.48 -0.43 -12.47
CA SER A 93 7.01 -1.45 -11.57
C SER A 93 5.96 -2.49 -11.17
N ALA A 94 4.73 -2.06 -10.88
CA ALA A 94 3.62 -2.97 -10.56
C ALA A 94 3.30 -3.92 -11.73
N TYR A 95 3.29 -3.40 -12.96
CA TYR A 95 3.03 -4.23 -14.13
C TYR A 95 4.17 -5.21 -14.44
N VAL A 96 5.42 -4.76 -14.31
CA VAL A 96 6.59 -5.62 -14.47
C VAL A 96 6.60 -6.73 -13.41
N LEU A 97 6.34 -6.40 -12.14
CA LEU A 97 6.30 -7.37 -11.06
C LEU A 97 5.14 -8.36 -11.22
N TRP A 98 3.99 -7.89 -11.70
CA TRP A 98 2.85 -8.74 -12.01
C TRP A 98 3.14 -9.71 -13.14
N ALA A 99 3.69 -9.23 -14.25
CA ALA A 99 4.07 -10.06 -15.39
C ALA A 99 5.11 -11.11 -14.97
N TRP A 100 6.08 -10.70 -14.15
CA TRP A 100 7.10 -11.60 -13.59
C TRP A 100 6.49 -12.65 -12.65
N ASN A 101 5.67 -12.24 -11.68
CA ASN A 101 5.04 -13.18 -10.74
C ASN A 101 4.16 -14.20 -11.45
N ARG A 102 3.43 -13.78 -12.49
CA ARG A 102 2.63 -14.67 -13.33
C ARG A 102 3.49 -15.63 -14.14
N ALA A 103 4.60 -15.14 -14.72
CA ALA A 103 5.55 -15.97 -15.46
C ALA A 103 6.26 -17.00 -14.56
N CYS A 104 6.52 -16.67 -13.30
CA CYS A 104 7.14 -17.57 -12.32
C CYS A 104 6.14 -18.45 -11.55
N GLY A 105 4.83 -18.38 -11.83
CA GLY A 105 3.80 -19.18 -11.14
C GLY A 105 3.63 -18.85 -9.65
N ARG A 106 3.96 -17.62 -9.22
CA ARG A 106 3.93 -17.17 -7.81
C ARG A 106 2.66 -16.40 -7.44
N TRP A 107 1.52 -16.70 -8.09
CA TRP A 107 0.26 -15.97 -7.97
C TRP A 107 -0.87 -16.79 -7.31
#